data_AF-A0A412NH89-F1
#
_entry.id   AF-A0A412NH89-F1
#
_cell.length_a   1.000
_cell.length_b   1.000
_cell.length_c   1.000
_cell.angle_alpha   90.00
_cell.angle_beta   90.00
_cell.angle_gamma   90.00
#
_symmetry.space_group_name_H-M   'P 1'
#
loop_
_entity.id
_entity.type
_entity.pdbx_description
1 polymer ?
#
loop_
_entity_poly.entity_id
_entity_poly.type
_entity_poly.pdbx_seq_one_letter_code
_entity_poly.pdbx_strand_id
1 'polypeptide(L)'
;MAATKEQERKALARIKKIVEELGEDSYIGMAFEGCFEVAEENIENDFACSMKQRAEHAEMEAGKYKKMYEDTAADFKAAEATIAGLEQKVLSTAEGGAIKAILYHYQTEATRLADESAQRIVELADSPDTPEFRQAVQDNRNSKKRMEDSKALIHRVLDIMA
;
A
#
# COMPACT_ATOMS: atom_id res chain seq x y z
N MET A 1 -24.00 -7.40 54.91
CA MET A 1 -22.93 -6.40 55.09
C MET A 1 -21.72 -6.90 54.33
N ALA A 2 -21.05 -6.03 53.57
CA ALA A 2 -19.77 -6.35 52.96
C ALA A 2 -18.68 -6.41 54.05
N ALA A 3 -17.64 -7.21 53.84
CA ALA A 3 -16.47 -7.21 54.72
C ALA A 3 -15.77 -5.85 54.63
N THR A 4 -15.19 -5.38 55.74
CA THR A 4 -14.35 -4.18 55.74
C THR A 4 -12.98 -4.48 55.16
N LYS A 5 -12.29 -3.47 54.61
CA LYS A 5 -10.90 -3.62 54.13
C LYS A 5 -9.97 -4.24 55.18
N GLU A 6 -10.17 -3.91 56.46
CA GLU A 6 -9.40 -4.48 57.56
C GLU A 6 -9.69 -5.98 57.77
N GLN A 7 -10.96 -6.39 57.65
CA GLN A 7 -11.33 -7.81 57.71
C GLN A 7 -10.72 -8.59 56.55
N GLU A 8 -10.73 -8.03 55.34
CA GLU A 8 -10.12 -8.62 54.14
C GLU A 8 -8.59 -8.74 54.29
N ARG A 9 -7.88 -7.69 54.72
CA ARG A 9 -6.41 -7.75 54.94
C ARG A 9 -6.03 -8.81 55.96
N LYS A 10 -6.79 -8.91 57.05
CA LYS A 10 -6.57 -9.93 58.08
C LYS A 10 -6.80 -11.35 57.54
N ALA A 11 -7.80 -11.54 56.67
CA ALA A 11 -8.02 -12.82 56.01
C ALA A 11 -6.86 -13.15 55.05
N LEU A 12 -6.45 -12.19 54.23
CA LEU A 12 -5.35 -12.34 53.27
C LEU A 12 -4.02 -12.70 53.97
N ALA A 13 -3.67 -12.03 55.06
CA ALA A 13 -2.46 -12.33 55.82
C ALA A 13 -2.43 -13.76 56.37
N ARG A 14 -3.58 -14.31 56.78
CA ARG A 14 -3.69 -15.70 57.23
C ARG A 14 -3.50 -16.68 56.07
N ILE A 15 -4.08 -16.39 54.91
CA ILE A 15 -3.94 -17.24 53.71
C ILE A 15 -2.48 -17.23 53.23
N LYS A 16 -1.84 -16.06 53.15
CA LYS A 16 -0.41 -15.93 52.81
C LYS A 16 0.45 -16.82 53.69
N LYS A 17 0.29 -16.71 55.01
CA LYS A 17 1.03 -17.53 55.98
C LYS A 17 0.83 -19.03 55.77
N ILE A 18 -0.41 -19.48 55.54
CA ILE A 18 -0.71 -20.90 55.26
C ILE A 18 0.05 -21.36 54.01
N VAL A 19 0.08 -20.55 52.95
CA VAL A 19 0.75 -20.89 51.70
C VAL A 19 2.28 -20.86 51.83
N GLU A 20 2.83 -19.87 52.54
CA GLU A 20 4.26 -19.77 52.85
C GLU A 20 4.78 -20.97 53.66
N GLU A 21 4.01 -21.44 54.64
CA GLU A 21 4.38 -22.60 55.48
C GLU A 21 4.47 -23.93 54.70
N LEU A 22 3.93 -24.00 53.48
CA LEU A 22 4.03 -25.18 52.62
C LEU A 22 5.39 -25.33 51.94
N GLY A 23 6.24 -24.29 51.96
CA GLY A 23 7.57 -24.28 51.34
C GLY A 23 7.57 -23.96 49.84
N GLU A 24 8.78 -23.77 49.30
CA GLU A 24 9.02 -23.24 47.93
C GLU A 24 8.54 -24.18 46.82
N ASP A 25 8.58 -25.50 47.03
CA ASP A 25 8.15 -26.51 46.04
C ASP A 25 6.65 -26.84 46.14
N SER A 26 5.86 -26.01 46.82
CA SER A 26 4.42 -26.23 47.00
C SER A 26 3.64 -26.00 45.71
N TYR A 27 2.90 -27.02 45.26
CA TYR A 27 1.94 -26.87 44.15
C TYR A 27 0.86 -25.81 44.43
N ILE A 28 0.49 -25.63 45.71
CA ILE A 28 -0.45 -24.58 46.11
C ILE A 28 0.22 -23.21 46.05
N GLY A 29 1.48 -23.11 46.47
CA GLY A 29 2.27 -21.88 46.32
C GLY A 29 2.34 -21.43 44.87
N MET A 30 2.70 -22.35 43.98
CA MET A 30 2.74 -22.10 42.53
C MET A 30 1.37 -21.67 41.98
N ALA A 31 0.28 -22.31 42.39
CA ALA A 31 -1.07 -21.95 41.94
C ALA A 31 -1.53 -20.55 42.42
N PHE A 32 -0.98 -20.05 43.54
CA PHE A 32 -1.29 -18.74 44.11
C PHE A 32 -0.36 -17.63 43.64
N GLU A 33 0.66 -17.92 42.83
CA GLU A 33 1.57 -16.91 42.29
C GLU A 33 0.78 -15.79 41.57
N GLY A 34 1.01 -14.54 41.97
CA GLY A 34 0.28 -13.36 41.48
C GLY A 34 -1.12 -13.17 42.05
N CYS A 35 -1.73 -14.17 42.70
CA CYS A 35 -3.08 -14.05 43.28
C CYS A 35 -3.10 -13.11 44.50
N PHE A 36 -2.00 -13.08 45.27
CA PHE A 36 -1.93 -12.28 46.48
C PHE A 36 -1.82 -10.78 46.19
N GLU A 37 -1.00 -10.40 45.22
CA GLU A 37 -0.85 -9.02 44.75
C GLU A 37 -2.18 -8.51 44.19
N VAL A 38 -2.88 -9.35 43.42
CA VAL A 38 -4.24 -9.03 42.92
C VAL A 38 -5.21 -8.84 44.07
N ALA A 39 -5.15 -9.67 45.11
CA ALA A 39 -6.01 -9.51 46.29
C ALA A 39 -5.72 -8.20 47.04
N GLU A 40 -4.45 -7.82 47.18
CA GLU A 40 -4.06 -6.53 47.78
C GLU A 40 -4.57 -5.34 46.96
N GLU A 41 -4.38 -5.37 45.64
CA GLU A 41 -4.89 -4.34 44.72
C GLU A 41 -6.42 -4.25 44.76
N ASN A 42 -7.12 -5.38 44.82
CA ASN A 42 -8.58 -5.43 44.93
C ASN A 42 -9.07 -4.77 46.23
N ILE A 43 -8.43 -5.09 47.37
CA ILE A 43 -8.79 -4.50 48.66
C ILE A 43 -8.54 -2.99 48.66
N GLU A 44 -7.40 -2.56 48.12
CA GLU A 44 -7.02 -1.15 48.18
C GLU A 44 -7.90 -0.29 47.26
N ASN A 45 -8.12 -0.76 46.03
CA ASN A 45 -8.80 0.02 44.99
C ASN A 45 -10.29 -0.33 44.82
N ASP A 46 -10.85 -1.18 45.68
CA ASP A 46 -12.23 -1.67 45.57
C ASP A 46 -12.51 -2.34 44.20
N PHE A 47 -11.53 -3.13 43.71
CA PHE A 47 -11.63 -3.88 42.46
C PHE A 47 -12.11 -5.32 42.68
N ALA A 48 -12.50 -5.97 41.58
CA ALA A 48 -12.93 -7.36 41.54
C ALA A 48 -12.19 -8.14 40.43
N CYS A 49 -10.86 -8.05 40.44
CA CYS A 49 -9.99 -8.71 39.48
C CYS A 49 -9.51 -10.08 39.98
N SER A 50 -9.17 -10.99 39.07
CA SER A 50 -8.61 -12.30 39.38
C SER A 50 -7.55 -12.69 38.35
N MET A 51 -6.66 -13.62 38.73
CA MET A 51 -5.69 -14.17 37.78
C MET A 51 -6.35 -14.88 36.61
N LYS A 52 -7.52 -15.52 36.83
CA LYS A 52 -8.33 -16.08 35.75
C LYS A 52 -8.75 -15.02 34.73
N GLN A 53 -9.33 -13.91 35.18
CA GLN A 53 -9.75 -12.83 34.28
C GLN A 53 -8.56 -12.22 33.52
N ARG A 54 -7.40 -12.06 34.18
CA ARG A 54 -6.17 -11.57 33.53
C ARG A 54 -5.70 -12.53 32.44
N ALA A 55 -5.70 -13.83 32.70
CA ALA A 55 -5.32 -14.86 31.73
C ALA A 55 -6.30 -14.92 30.54
N GLU A 56 -7.61 -14.98 30.81
CA GLU A 56 -8.64 -15.00 29.76
C GLU A 56 -8.57 -13.74 28.87
N HIS A 57 -8.31 -12.58 29.46
CA HIS A 57 -8.13 -11.34 28.70
C HIS A 57 -6.85 -11.37 27.85
N ALA A 58 -5.74 -11.86 28.40
CA ALA A 58 -4.49 -12.00 27.65
C ALA A 58 -4.63 -12.98 26.47
N GLU A 59 -5.31 -14.11 26.67
CA GLU A 59 -5.61 -15.09 25.61
C GLU A 59 -6.51 -14.48 24.52
N MET A 60 -7.54 -13.73 24.91
CA MET A 60 -8.41 -13.03 23.97
C MET A 60 -7.62 -12.04 23.11
N GLU A 61 -6.81 -11.18 23.74
CA GLU A 61 -6.00 -10.19 23.03
C GLU A 61 -4.95 -10.87 22.14
N ALA A 62 -4.28 -11.93 22.63
CA ALA A 62 -3.36 -12.72 21.81
C ALA A 62 -4.05 -13.32 20.58
N GLY A 63 -5.26 -13.86 20.74
CA GLY A 63 -6.07 -14.37 19.62
C GLY A 63 -6.44 -13.28 18.61
N LYS A 64 -6.81 -12.10 19.10
CA LYS A 64 -7.11 -10.93 18.27
C LYS A 64 -5.88 -10.47 17.48
N TYR A 65 -4.73 -10.31 18.13
CA TYR A 65 -3.49 -9.90 17.46
C TYR A 65 -3.01 -10.96 16.46
N LYS A 66 -3.15 -12.24 16.79
CA LYS A 66 -2.84 -13.33 15.86
C LYS A 66 -3.68 -13.23 14.59
N LYS A 67 -5.00 -13.05 14.74
CA LYS A 67 -5.90 -12.88 13.60
C LYS A 67 -5.55 -11.64 12.77
N MET A 68 -5.31 -10.50 13.42
CA MET A 68 -4.90 -9.27 12.73
C MET A 68 -3.60 -9.45 11.95
N TYR A 69 -2.64 -10.19 12.51
CA TYR A 69 -1.39 -10.52 11.84
C TYR A 69 -1.63 -11.42 10.61
N GLU A 70 -2.44 -12.47 10.74
CA GLU A 70 -2.77 -13.37 9.64
C GLU A 70 -3.48 -12.63 8.50
N ASP A 71 -4.46 -11.78 8.82
CA ASP A 71 -5.18 -10.96 7.85
C ASP A 71 -4.22 -9.98 7.15
N THR A 72 -3.38 -9.27 7.91
CA THR A 72 -2.41 -8.31 7.36
C THR A 72 -1.36 -9.00 6.48
N ALA A 73 -0.89 -10.18 6.86
CA ALA A 73 0.06 -10.95 6.06
C ALA A 73 -0.55 -11.44 4.74
N ALA A 74 -1.83 -11.80 4.75
CA ALA A 74 -2.56 -12.16 3.53
C ALA A 74 -2.73 -10.96 2.60
N ASP A 75 -3.13 -9.81 3.14
CA ASP A 75 -3.27 -8.56 2.38
C ASP A 75 -1.93 -8.10 1.79
N PHE A 76 -0.85 -8.20 2.57
CA PHE A 76 0.50 -7.88 2.10
C PHE A 76 0.90 -8.74 0.91
N LYS A 77 0.70 -10.06 1.00
CA LYS A 77 1.01 -10.98 -0.11
C LYS A 77 0.15 -10.70 -1.35
N ALA A 78 -1.11 -10.33 -1.18
CA ALA A 78 -1.98 -9.95 -2.28
C ALA A 78 -1.54 -8.64 -2.95
N ALA A 79 -1.09 -7.66 -2.16
CA ALA A 79 -0.51 -6.43 -2.66
C ALA A 79 0.79 -6.69 -3.43
N GLU A 80 1.71 -7.53 -2.92
CA GLU A 80 2.94 -7.92 -3.62
C GLU A 80 2.64 -8.57 -4.98
N ALA A 81 1.67 -9.49 -5.01
CA ALA A 81 1.27 -10.13 -6.27
C ALA A 81 0.67 -9.12 -7.27
N THR A 82 -0.07 -8.13 -6.78
CA THR A 82 -0.63 -7.05 -7.60
C THR A 82 0.46 -6.14 -8.16
N ILE A 83 1.44 -5.75 -7.33
CA ILE A 83 2.59 -4.94 -7.73
C ILE A 83 3.38 -5.68 -8.80
N ALA A 84 3.75 -6.94 -8.58
CA ALA A 84 4.47 -7.74 -9.57
C ALA A 84 3.72 -7.84 -10.91
N GLY A 85 2.38 -7.94 -10.87
CA GLY A 85 1.54 -7.94 -12.06
C GLY A 85 1.45 -6.58 -12.77
N LEU A 86 1.57 -5.47 -12.04
CA LEU A 86 1.61 -4.12 -12.61
C LEU A 86 2.98 -3.78 -13.19
N GLU A 87 4.06 -4.17 -12.52
CA GLU A 87 5.44 -3.97 -12.99
C GLU A 87 5.66 -4.59 -14.37
N GLN A 88 5.07 -5.76 -14.65
CA GLN A 88 5.13 -6.40 -15.96
C GLN A 88 4.39 -5.64 -17.08
N LYS A 89 3.52 -4.68 -16.74
CA LYS A 89 2.70 -3.92 -17.70
C LYS A 89 3.20 -2.48 -17.90
N VAL A 90 4.11 -2.01 -17.06
CA VAL A 90 4.69 -0.67 -17.15
C VAL A 90 5.89 -0.73 -18.09
N LEU A 91 6.05 0.30 -18.91
CA LEU A 91 7.23 0.45 -19.77
C LEU A 91 8.47 0.64 -18.91
N SER A 92 9.50 -0.16 -19.16
CA SER A 92 10.83 0.13 -18.64
C SER A 92 11.38 1.43 -19.23
N THR A 93 12.35 2.03 -18.54
CA THR A 93 13.05 3.23 -19.05
C THR A 93 13.67 2.98 -20.44
N ALA A 94 14.16 1.77 -20.69
CA ALA A 94 14.74 1.39 -21.97
C ALA A 94 13.68 1.32 -23.08
N GLU A 95 12.53 0.70 -22.81
CA GLU A 95 11.42 0.62 -23.77
C GLU A 95 10.84 1.99 -24.08
N GLY A 96 10.59 2.82 -23.06
CA GLY A 96 10.15 4.20 -23.24
C GLY A 96 11.14 5.03 -24.06
N GLY A 97 12.44 4.86 -23.81
CA GLY A 97 13.51 5.46 -24.60
C GLY A 97 13.47 5.05 -26.08
N ALA A 98 13.29 3.75 -26.35
CA ALA A 98 13.18 3.22 -27.71
C ALA A 98 11.93 3.75 -28.43
N ILE A 99 10.77 3.76 -27.77
CA ILE A 99 9.52 4.32 -28.30
C ILE A 99 9.71 5.81 -28.63
N LYS A 100 10.34 6.57 -27.72
CA LYS A 100 10.63 7.99 -27.94
C LYS A 100 11.49 8.21 -29.19
N ALA A 101 12.55 7.42 -29.37
CA ALA A 101 13.41 7.52 -30.55
C ALA A 101 12.65 7.23 -31.86
N ILE A 102 11.80 6.21 -31.86
CA ILE A 102 10.93 5.89 -33.01
C ILE A 102 9.99 7.05 -33.31
N LEU A 103 9.32 7.61 -32.30
CA LEU A 103 8.40 8.74 -32.47
C LEU A 103 9.12 10.00 -32.99
N TYR A 104 10.34 10.29 -32.52
CA TYR A 104 11.13 11.40 -33.05
C TYR A 104 11.48 11.21 -34.53
N HIS A 105 11.81 9.98 -34.94
CA HIS A 105 12.06 9.69 -36.35
C HIS A 105 10.79 9.92 -37.19
N TYR A 106 9.64 9.40 -36.75
CA TYR A 106 8.35 9.64 -37.41
C TYR A 106 7.97 11.12 -37.48
N GLN A 107 8.23 11.87 -36.41
CA GLN A 107 7.99 13.31 -36.37
C GLN A 107 8.86 14.03 -37.40
N THR A 108 10.16 13.70 -37.45
CA THR A 108 11.12 14.31 -38.38
C THR A 108 10.72 14.06 -39.84
N GLU A 109 10.34 12.82 -40.17
CA GLU A 109 9.85 12.49 -41.51
C GLU A 109 8.53 13.20 -41.85
N ALA A 110 7.61 13.31 -40.89
CA ALA A 110 6.37 14.04 -41.08
C ALA A 110 6.61 15.55 -41.32
N THR A 111 7.58 16.15 -40.62
CA THR A 111 8.00 17.54 -40.87
C THR A 111 8.56 17.69 -42.28
N ARG A 112 9.47 16.81 -42.70
CA ARG A 112 10.04 16.83 -44.06
C ARG A 112 8.95 16.73 -45.14
N LEU A 113 8.02 15.79 -45.00
CA LEU A 113 6.91 15.61 -45.95
C LEU A 113 5.94 16.81 -45.95
N ALA A 114 5.71 17.43 -44.79
CA ALA A 114 4.94 18.66 -44.71
C ALA A 114 5.63 19.79 -45.48
N ASP A 115 6.95 19.92 -45.38
CA ASP A 115 7.70 20.94 -46.10
C ASP A 115 7.69 20.69 -47.62
N GLU A 116 7.90 19.45 -48.06
CA GLU A 116 7.86 19.07 -49.48
C GLU A 116 6.49 19.30 -50.11
N SER A 117 5.42 18.89 -49.42
CA SER A 117 4.05 19.13 -49.88
C SER A 117 3.71 20.63 -49.87
N ALA A 118 4.23 21.42 -48.91
CA ALA A 118 4.07 22.87 -48.92
C ALA A 118 4.75 23.51 -50.14
N GLN A 119 5.97 23.09 -50.48
CA GLN A 119 6.66 23.55 -51.69
C GLN A 119 5.84 23.23 -52.94
N ARG A 120 5.32 22.00 -53.06
CA ARG A 120 4.49 21.59 -54.19
C ARG A 120 3.17 22.35 -54.31
N ILE A 121 2.57 22.75 -53.19
CA ILE A 121 1.40 23.66 -53.19
C ILE A 121 1.76 25.01 -53.80
N VAL A 122 2.94 25.56 -53.47
CA VAL A 122 3.42 26.84 -54.03
C VAL A 122 3.69 26.70 -55.52
N GLU A 123 4.35 25.63 -55.96
CA GLU A 123 4.62 25.37 -57.39
C GLU A 123 3.34 25.27 -58.24
N LEU A 124 2.26 24.74 -57.66
CA LEU A 124 0.98 24.54 -58.32
C LEU A 124 -0.04 25.66 -58.03
N ALA A 125 0.39 26.76 -57.41
CA ALA A 125 -0.52 27.82 -56.94
C ALA A 125 -1.29 28.50 -58.09
N ASP A 126 -0.70 28.58 -59.28
CA ASP A 126 -1.35 29.14 -60.47
C ASP A 126 -2.30 28.15 -61.16
N SER A 127 -2.43 26.92 -60.65
CA SER A 127 -3.29 25.86 -61.20
C SER A 127 -4.04 25.09 -60.09
N PRO A 128 -4.86 25.78 -59.27
CA PRO A 128 -5.48 25.21 -58.07
C PRO A 128 -6.54 24.14 -58.35
N ASP A 129 -7.10 24.11 -59.56
CA ASP A 129 -8.15 23.16 -59.95
C ASP A 129 -7.60 21.78 -60.35
N THR A 130 -6.28 21.61 -60.35
CA THR A 130 -5.62 20.35 -60.69
C THR A 130 -5.76 19.30 -59.58
N PRO A 131 -5.89 18.01 -59.92
CA PRO A 131 -5.81 16.92 -58.94
C PRO A 131 -4.53 16.95 -58.11
N GLU A 132 -3.41 17.33 -58.73
CA GLU A 132 -2.08 17.39 -58.10
C GLU A 132 -2.03 18.45 -56.99
N PHE A 133 -2.63 19.63 -57.21
CA PHE A 133 -2.73 20.67 -56.19
C PHE A 133 -3.55 20.18 -54.98
N ARG A 134 -4.72 19.58 -55.24
CA ARG A 134 -5.57 19.03 -54.17
C ARG A 134 -4.86 17.93 -53.38
N GLN A 135 -4.11 17.07 -54.05
CA GLN A 135 -3.32 16.02 -53.40
C GLN A 135 -2.21 16.62 -52.52
N ALA A 136 -1.46 17.61 -53.03
CA ALA A 136 -0.42 18.27 -52.26
C ALA A 136 -0.97 18.97 -50.99
N VAL A 137 -2.14 19.61 -51.10
CA VAL A 137 -2.85 20.17 -49.92
C VAL A 137 -3.23 19.10 -48.92
N GLN A 138 -3.76 17.96 -49.39
CA GLN A 138 -4.14 16.86 -48.51
C GLN A 138 -2.91 16.24 -47.82
N ASP A 139 -1.83 16.04 -48.55
CA ASP A 139 -0.57 15.49 -48.04
C ASP A 139 0.04 16.43 -46.99
N ASN A 140 0.01 17.74 -47.21
CA ASN A 140 0.46 18.73 -46.24
C ASN A 140 -0.34 18.67 -44.94
N ARG A 141 -1.67 18.63 -45.04
CA ARG A 141 -2.56 18.54 -43.89
C ARG A 141 -2.32 17.25 -43.10
N ASN A 142 -2.22 16.12 -43.79
CA ASN A 142 -1.96 14.83 -43.19
C ASN A 142 -0.61 14.78 -42.48
N SER A 143 0.44 15.34 -43.11
CA SER A 143 1.80 15.37 -42.56
C SER A 143 1.90 16.27 -41.33
N LYS A 144 1.27 17.45 -41.36
CA LYS A 144 1.17 18.33 -40.18
C LYS A 144 0.43 17.68 -39.02
N LYS A 145 -0.69 17.00 -39.31
CA LYS A 145 -1.41 16.25 -38.27
C LYS A 145 -0.51 15.18 -37.64
N ARG A 146 0.18 14.39 -38.46
CA ARG A 146 1.13 13.36 -37.98
C ARG A 146 2.25 13.94 -37.12
N MET A 147 2.78 15.11 -37.49
CA MET A 147 3.79 15.81 -36.71
C MET A 147 3.28 16.18 -35.30
N GLU A 148 2.08 16.77 -35.20
CA GLU A 148 1.47 17.12 -33.92
C GLU A 148 1.11 15.89 -33.07
N ASP A 149 0.54 14.85 -33.69
CA ASP A 149 0.24 13.59 -33.01
C ASP A 149 1.53 12.95 -32.43
N SER A 150 2.62 12.96 -33.20
CA SER A 150 3.92 12.44 -32.74
C SER A 150 4.49 13.25 -31.59
N LYS A 151 4.39 14.59 -31.66
CA LYS A 151 4.80 15.49 -30.58
C LYS A 151 4.04 15.21 -29.29
N ALA A 152 2.72 15.04 -29.37
CA ALA A 152 1.88 14.74 -28.22
C ALA A 152 2.26 13.37 -27.59
N LEU A 153 2.52 12.36 -28.41
CA LEU A 153 2.95 11.05 -27.92
C LEU A 153 4.34 11.09 -27.27
N ILE A 154 5.29 11.86 -27.82
CA ILE A 154 6.63 12.05 -27.21
C ILE A 154 6.50 12.64 -25.82
N HIS A 155 5.70 13.70 -25.65
CA HIS A 155 5.47 14.30 -24.33
C HIS A 155 4.85 13.30 -23.36
N ARG A 156 3.84 12.55 -23.79
CA ARG A 156 3.21 11.54 -22.94
C ARG A 156 4.17 10.43 -22.50
N VAL A 157 5.08 10.00 -23.39
CA VAL A 157 6.11 9.02 -23.04
C VAL A 157 7.08 9.61 -22.00
N LEU A 158 7.49 10.87 -22.15
CA LEU A 158 8.34 11.55 -21.16
C LEU A 158 7.65 11.69 -19.80
N ASP A 159 6.36 12.04 -19.78
CA ASP A 159 5.60 12.18 -18.54
C ASP A 159 5.44 10.84 -17.80
N ILE A 160 5.29 9.73 -18.53
CA ILE A 160 5.21 8.38 -17.96
C ILE A 160 6.58 7.93 -17.39
N MET A 161 7.68 8.45 -17.93
CA MET A 161 9.04 8.08 -17.52
C MET A 161 9.66 8.99 -16.43
N ALA A 162 8.99 10.08 -16.05
CA ALA A 162 9.47 11.07 -15.09
C ALA A 162 9.22 10.63 -13.64
#